data_AF-A0A968L7D0-F1
#
_entry.id   AF-A0A968L7D0-F1
#
_cell.length_a   1.000
_cell.length_b   1.000
_cell.length_c   1.000
_cell.angle_alpha   90.00
_cell.angle_beta   90.00
_cell.angle_gamma   90.00
#
_symmetry.space_group_name_H-M   'P 1'
#
loop_
_entity.id
_entity.type
_entity.pdbx_description
1 polymer ?
#
loop_
_entity_poly.entity_id
_entity_poly.type
_entity_poly.pdbx_seq_one_letter_code
_entity_poly.pdbx_strand_id
1 'polypeptide(L)'
;MKFDSSQINSSNTWQIGTGDGTRSYFDIFLKYGVALVGPGDPGREGEEKTIFFYKEHPYEKNWGKTLSEVKKDQWIIARKGKSTILAIGKVTKEIQYSNLFADVEGWDLQHYVNVQWYIPKNSNETIQFNSNLLSQSTLQGCYKREVYDKIYQTYFEERNPLYDVETVNVPPEIAQINFTKMLIDEGLRIQDAENIALTIQRIIILARWYIANDKNTLEAEIIAFLILPFLTALGWSEQKTKLEYWKIDIALFRNSFKGDYNISPEIIVEAKAFANGLSFTNKQILNYANKFPSCKIFIATNGFRYKIFIKEKDQPVLKGYLNLLRLNERNALYDVPLTTTQSLFSISNFNRLYETNN
;
A
#
# COMPACT_ATOMS: atom_id res chain seq x y z
N MET A 1 17.98 -12.24 22.09
CA MET A 1 17.53 -13.31 23.02
C MET A 1 17.25 -14.61 22.27
N LYS A 2 17.20 -15.74 22.98
CA LYS A 2 16.75 -17.03 22.46
C LYS A 2 15.40 -17.38 23.08
N PHE A 3 14.64 -18.22 22.39
CA PHE A 3 13.38 -18.76 22.88
C PHE A 3 13.47 -20.28 22.97
N ASP A 4 12.67 -20.87 23.87
CA ASP A 4 12.58 -22.32 24.03
C ASP A 4 11.13 -22.81 24.04
N SER A 5 10.94 -24.13 24.17
CA SER A 5 9.64 -24.79 24.11
C SER A 5 8.69 -24.45 25.26
N SER A 6 9.20 -23.92 26.38
CA SER A 6 8.37 -23.44 27.48
C SER A 6 7.69 -22.11 27.13
N GLN A 7 8.29 -21.32 26.22
CA GLN A 7 7.79 -20.02 25.82
C GLN A 7 6.92 -20.09 24.57
N ILE A 8 7.43 -20.72 23.50
CA ILE A 8 6.79 -20.79 22.18
C ILE A 8 6.75 -22.24 21.72
N ASN A 9 5.57 -22.76 21.39
CA ASN A 9 5.38 -24.13 20.92
C ASN A 9 4.10 -24.27 20.07
N SER A 10 3.83 -25.47 19.56
CA SER A 10 2.71 -25.71 18.65
C SER A 10 1.32 -25.49 19.24
N SER A 11 1.17 -25.51 20.57
CA SER A 11 -0.13 -25.33 21.23
C SER A 11 -0.52 -23.85 21.39
N ASN A 12 0.44 -22.93 21.32
CA ASN A 12 0.23 -21.51 21.58
C ASN A 12 0.71 -20.61 20.43
N THR A 13 0.91 -21.16 19.23
CA THR A 13 1.52 -20.44 18.11
C THR A 13 0.68 -20.50 16.85
N TRP A 14 0.43 -19.31 16.30
CA TRP A 14 -0.17 -19.07 15.00
C TRP A 14 0.89 -18.68 13.99
N GLN A 15 0.57 -18.79 12.70
CA GLN A 15 1.37 -18.26 11.59
C GLN A 15 0.49 -17.35 10.73
N ILE A 16 1.07 -16.26 10.25
CA ILE A 16 0.38 -15.24 9.47
C ILE A 16 1.15 -14.84 8.20
N GLY A 17 0.45 -14.76 7.07
CA GLY A 17 1.01 -14.25 5.82
C GLY A 17 1.22 -12.74 5.84
N THR A 18 2.36 -12.27 5.35
CA THR A 18 2.74 -10.84 5.33
C THR A 18 2.74 -10.23 3.93
N GLY A 19 1.85 -10.72 3.07
CA GLY A 19 1.75 -10.36 1.66
C GLY A 19 1.60 -11.56 0.73
N ASP A 20 1.85 -11.32 -0.54
CA ASP A 20 1.84 -12.32 -1.61
C ASP A 20 3.16 -12.27 -2.42
N GLY A 21 3.20 -12.87 -3.61
CA GLY A 21 4.39 -12.84 -4.46
C GLY A 21 4.75 -11.45 -5.01
N THR A 22 3.81 -10.52 -5.00
CA THR A 22 3.89 -9.17 -5.58
C THR A 22 3.89 -8.06 -4.53
N ARG A 23 3.33 -8.30 -3.33
CA ARG A 23 3.17 -7.34 -2.25
C ARG A 23 3.82 -7.83 -0.98
N SER A 24 4.42 -6.92 -0.21
CA SER A 24 4.73 -7.19 1.19
C SER A 24 4.35 -5.99 2.04
N TYR A 25 3.69 -6.27 3.16
CA TYR A 25 3.32 -5.29 4.18
C TYR A 25 3.90 -5.67 5.55
N PHE A 26 4.97 -6.49 5.57
CA PHE A 26 5.64 -6.84 6.82
C PHE A 26 6.21 -5.61 7.54
N ASP A 27 6.67 -4.60 6.80
CA ASP A 27 7.16 -3.36 7.39
C ASP A 27 6.07 -2.63 8.21
N ILE A 28 4.80 -2.79 7.83
CA ILE A 28 3.66 -2.25 8.60
C ILE A 28 3.50 -2.98 9.93
N PHE A 29 3.74 -4.30 9.96
CA PHE A 29 3.69 -5.09 11.20
C PHE A 29 4.71 -4.58 12.20
N LEU A 30 5.94 -4.31 11.74
CA LEU A 30 7.01 -3.77 12.56
C LEU A 30 6.76 -2.32 12.97
N LYS A 31 6.36 -1.47 12.01
CA LYS A 31 6.14 -0.04 12.22
C LYS A 31 5.09 0.23 13.31
N TYR A 32 4.01 -0.54 13.34
CA TYR A 32 2.90 -0.34 14.28
C TYR A 32 2.82 -1.39 15.39
N GLY A 33 3.68 -2.41 15.38
CA GLY A 33 3.65 -3.49 16.38
C GLY A 33 2.35 -4.29 16.30
N VAL A 34 1.96 -4.70 15.09
CA VAL A 34 0.68 -5.36 14.82
C VAL A 34 0.82 -6.58 13.92
N ALA A 35 -0.18 -7.47 13.96
CA ALA A 35 -0.44 -8.46 12.92
C ALA A 35 -1.83 -8.21 12.34
N LEU A 36 -1.95 -8.11 11.02
CA LEU A 36 -3.17 -7.71 10.31
C LEU A 36 -3.79 -8.86 9.52
N VAL A 37 -5.13 -8.93 9.48
CA VAL A 37 -5.88 -9.79 8.54
C VAL A 37 -7.00 -9.00 7.86
N GLY A 38 -7.42 -9.49 6.70
CA GLY A 38 -8.56 -8.93 5.97
C GLY A 38 -9.41 -10.03 5.32
N PRO A 39 -10.58 -9.68 4.75
CA PRO A 39 -11.04 -8.31 4.56
C PRO A 39 -11.47 -7.64 5.87
N GLY A 40 -11.45 -6.30 5.89
CA GLY A 40 -12.00 -5.46 6.96
C GLY A 40 -13.51 -5.22 6.78
N ASP A 41 -13.95 -5.04 5.54
CA ASP A 41 -15.35 -5.17 5.12
C ASP A 41 -15.87 -6.60 5.39
N PRO A 42 -17.10 -6.77 5.91
CA PRO A 42 -18.20 -5.80 6.10
C PRO A 42 -18.08 -4.86 7.32
N GLY A 43 -17.09 -5.07 8.19
CA GLY A 43 -16.91 -4.28 9.40
C GLY A 43 -16.26 -5.05 10.54
N ARG A 44 -16.28 -4.45 11.74
CA ARG A 44 -15.66 -5.03 12.92
C ARG A 44 -16.30 -6.37 13.29
N GLU A 45 -15.47 -7.30 13.73
CA GLU A 45 -15.92 -8.62 14.18
C GLU A 45 -16.85 -8.48 15.38
N GLY A 46 -17.98 -9.19 15.34
CA GLY A 46 -19.01 -9.15 16.38
C GLY A 46 -20.07 -8.05 16.23
N GLU A 47 -19.92 -7.11 15.29
CA GLU A 47 -21.00 -6.16 14.98
C GLU A 47 -22.15 -6.85 14.24
N GLU A 48 -23.39 -6.38 14.46
CA GLU A 48 -24.60 -6.97 13.88
C GLU A 48 -24.52 -7.07 12.35
N LYS A 49 -24.04 -6.01 11.68
CA LYS A 49 -23.85 -6.00 10.22
C LYS A 49 -22.86 -7.06 9.75
N THR A 50 -21.77 -7.27 10.49
CA THR A 50 -20.72 -8.24 10.15
C THR A 50 -21.23 -9.65 10.35
N ILE A 51 -21.93 -9.88 11.46
CA ILE A 51 -22.59 -11.16 11.75
C ILE A 51 -23.63 -11.48 10.67
N PHE A 52 -24.45 -10.50 10.28
CA PHE A 52 -25.48 -10.68 9.25
C PHE A 52 -24.85 -11.00 7.89
N PHE A 53 -23.84 -10.24 7.46
CA PHE A 53 -23.17 -10.47 6.18
C PHE A 53 -22.60 -11.89 6.06
N TYR A 54 -21.85 -12.38 7.05
CA TYR A 54 -21.26 -13.72 6.98
C TYR A 54 -22.28 -14.85 7.18
N LYS A 55 -23.48 -14.57 7.71
CA LYS A 55 -24.59 -15.52 7.68
C LYS A 55 -25.16 -15.66 6.28
N GLU A 56 -25.32 -14.54 5.56
CA GLU A 56 -25.79 -14.53 4.17
C GLU A 56 -24.72 -15.03 3.17
N HIS A 57 -23.44 -14.92 3.53
CA HIS A 57 -22.29 -15.32 2.70
C HIS A 57 -21.44 -16.41 3.39
N PRO A 58 -21.98 -17.61 3.65
CA PRO A 58 -21.32 -18.64 4.47
C PRO A 58 -20.03 -19.22 3.86
N TYR A 59 -19.80 -19.00 2.55
CA TYR A 59 -18.59 -19.42 1.86
C TYR A 59 -17.45 -18.40 1.97
N GLU A 60 -17.75 -17.18 2.40
CA GLU A 60 -16.73 -16.17 2.64
C GLU A 60 -16.08 -16.39 4.01
N LYS A 61 -14.74 -16.40 4.01
CA LYS A 61 -14.01 -16.63 5.24
C LYS A 61 -13.98 -15.36 6.09
N ASN A 62 -14.58 -15.44 7.29
CA ASN A 62 -14.47 -14.40 8.30
C ASN A 62 -13.09 -14.47 8.99
N TRP A 63 -12.15 -13.66 8.49
CA TRP A 63 -10.81 -13.56 9.04
C TRP A 63 -10.77 -12.80 10.37
N GLY A 64 -11.65 -11.82 10.59
CA GLY A 64 -11.80 -11.14 11.88
C GLY A 64 -12.14 -12.14 13.00
N LYS A 65 -13.12 -13.01 12.77
CA LYS A 65 -13.44 -14.12 13.68
C LYS A 65 -12.25 -15.05 13.90
N THR A 66 -11.54 -15.45 12.83
CA THR A 66 -10.34 -16.30 12.96
C THR A 66 -9.26 -15.62 13.81
N LEU A 67 -9.03 -14.31 13.62
CA LEU A 67 -8.06 -13.56 14.42
C LEU A 67 -8.50 -13.40 15.88
N SER A 68 -9.80 -13.36 16.16
CA SER A 68 -10.33 -13.31 17.54
C SER A 68 -10.00 -14.56 18.36
N GLU A 69 -9.63 -15.67 17.72
CA GLU A 69 -9.15 -16.89 18.37
C GLU A 69 -7.71 -16.75 18.89
N VAL A 70 -6.94 -15.81 18.34
CA VAL A 70 -5.59 -15.49 18.81
C VAL A 70 -5.69 -14.71 20.13
N LYS A 71 -5.16 -15.30 21.19
CA LYS A 71 -5.25 -14.74 22.55
C LYS A 71 -3.98 -14.00 22.96
N LYS A 72 -4.13 -13.09 23.94
CA LYS A 72 -3.00 -12.46 24.61
C LYS A 72 -2.01 -13.52 25.10
N ASP A 73 -0.72 -13.20 25.04
CA ASP A 73 0.41 -14.06 25.39
C ASP A 73 0.67 -15.26 24.46
N GLN A 74 -0.17 -15.49 23.44
CA GLN A 74 0.15 -16.41 22.35
C GLN A 74 1.18 -15.81 21.39
N TRP A 75 1.73 -16.67 20.52
CA TRP A 75 2.76 -16.30 19.55
C TRP A 75 2.23 -16.28 18.12
N ILE A 76 2.79 -15.40 17.32
CA ILE A 76 2.55 -15.30 15.88
C ILE A 76 3.89 -15.40 15.14
N ILE A 77 3.94 -16.27 14.13
CA ILE A 77 5.03 -16.38 13.17
C ILE A 77 4.65 -15.56 11.93
N ALA A 78 5.35 -14.46 11.67
CA ALA A 78 5.23 -13.69 10.44
C ALA A 78 5.99 -14.38 9.31
N ARG A 79 5.29 -14.76 8.23
CA ARG A 79 5.86 -15.55 7.14
C ARG A 79 5.75 -14.88 5.77
N LYS A 80 6.79 -15.09 4.96
CA LYS A 80 6.81 -14.80 3.52
C LYS A 80 6.70 -16.11 2.75
N GLY A 81 5.59 -16.29 2.02
CA GLY A 81 5.31 -17.52 1.31
C GLY A 81 5.17 -18.73 2.25
N LYS A 82 5.71 -19.88 1.83
CA LYS A 82 5.58 -21.17 2.52
C LYS A 82 6.87 -21.68 3.17
N SER A 83 7.97 -20.93 3.05
CA SER A 83 9.31 -21.42 3.42
C SER A 83 10.16 -20.39 4.14
N THR A 84 9.64 -19.21 4.46
CA THR A 84 10.43 -18.14 5.11
C THR A 84 9.68 -17.54 6.30
N ILE A 85 10.36 -17.47 7.45
CA ILE A 85 9.91 -16.70 8.63
C ILE A 85 10.68 -15.39 8.65
N LEU A 86 9.94 -14.29 8.75
CA LEU A 86 10.48 -12.93 8.85
C LEU A 86 10.69 -12.52 10.31
N ALA A 87 9.74 -12.88 11.17
CA ALA A 87 9.81 -12.63 12.61
C ALA A 87 8.89 -13.58 13.38
N ILE A 88 9.09 -13.63 14.68
CA ILE A 88 8.12 -14.16 15.65
C ILE A 88 7.67 -13.03 16.55
N GLY A 89 6.47 -13.10 17.09
CA GLY A 89 5.96 -12.04 17.94
C GLY A 89 4.99 -12.53 18.99
N LYS A 90 5.02 -11.91 20.16
CA LYS A 90 4.13 -12.22 21.28
C LYS A 90 2.97 -11.26 21.28
N VAL A 91 1.74 -11.78 21.34
CA VAL A 91 0.51 -10.97 21.31
C VAL A 91 0.35 -10.24 22.64
N THR A 92 0.19 -8.92 22.59
CA THR A 92 0.11 -8.04 23.76
C THR A 92 -1.30 -7.54 24.06
N LYS A 93 -2.16 -7.43 23.04
CA LYS A 93 -3.59 -7.09 23.15
C LYS A 93 -4.43 -8.00 22.25
N GLU A 94 -5.68 -8.22 22.65
CA GLU A 94 -6.67 -8.96 21.85
C GLU A 94 -7.08 -8.18 20.60
N ILE A 95 -7.90 -8.81 19.75
CA ILE A 95 -8.33 -8.26 18.46
C ILE A 95 -8.90 -6.84 18.59
N GLN A 96 -8.41 -5.98 17.72
CA GLN A 96 -8.82 -4.59 17.53
C GLN A 96 -9.22 -4.36 16.06
N TYR A 97 -9.81 -3.20 15.80
CA TYR A 97 -10.24 -2.76 14.47
C TYR A 97 -9.88 -1.29 14.26
N SER A 98 -9.25 -0.96 13.13
CA SER A 98 -8.87 0.43 12.83
C SER A 98 -8.90 0.76 11.34
N ASN A 99 -9.48 1.93 11.02
CA ASN A 99 -9.49 2.50 9.67
C ASN A 99 -8.09 2.92 9.19
N LEU A 100 -7.08 2.96 10.07
CA LEU A 100 -5.69 3.17 9.67
C LEU A 100 -5.23 2.12 8.63
N PHE A 101 -5.72 0.89 8.76
CA PHE A 101 -5.33 -0.24 7.91
C PHE A 101 -6.34 -0.53 6.79
N ALA A 102 -7.19 0.45 6.46
CA ALA A 102 -8.22 0.29 5.44
C ALA A 102 -7.64 0.25 4.00
N ASP A 103 -6.37 0.58 3.82
CA ASP A 103 -5.71 0.56 2.50
C ASP A 103 -4.23 0.16 2.59
N VAL A 104 -3.98 -1.06 3.07
CA VAL A 104 -2.65 -1.65 3.18
C VAL A 104 -2.26 -2.29 1.85
N GLU A 105 -1.39 -1.63 1.09
CA GLU A 105 -0.98 -2.08 -0.25
C GLU A 105 -2.17 -2.43 -1.16
N GLY A 106 -3.30 -1.77 -0.95
CA GLY A 106 -4.53 -1.99 -1.69
C GLY A 106 -5.48 -3.04 -1.15
N TRP A 107 -5.18 -3.63 0.01
CA TRP A 107 -6.07 -4.50 0.76
C TRP A 107 -6.67 -3.80 1.96
N ASP A 108 -7.88 -4.21 2.28
CA ASP A 108 -8.59 -3.76 3.47
C ASP A 108 -8.28 -4.70 4.64
N LEU A 109 -7.39 -4.28 5.54
CA LEU A 109 -6.81 -5.13 6.60
C LEU A 109 -7.06 -4.55 8.00
N GLN A 110 -8.28 -4.07 8.24
CA GLN A 110 -8.65 -3.31 9.44
C GLN A 110 -8.61 -4.12 10.74
N HIS A 111 -8.69 -5.45 10.67
CA HIS A 111 -8.60 -6.32 11.85
C HIS A 111 -7.14 -6.58 12.23
N TYR A 112 -6.80 -6.33 13.49
CA TYR A 112 -5.44 -6.52 13.97
C TYR A 112 -5.34 -6.97 15.41
N VAL A 113 -4.19 -7.49 15.80
CA VAL A 113 -3.77 -7.66 17.19
C VAL A 113 -2.45 -6.93 17.41
N ASN A 114 -2.21 -6.42 18.61
CA ASN A 114 -0.90 -5.86 18.96
C ASN A 114 0.08 -6.98 19.26
N VAL A 115 1.31 -6.82 18.76
CA VAL A 115 2.36 -7.84 18.80
C VAL A 115 3.70 -7.18 19.13
N GLN A 116 4.38 -7.70 20.14
CA GLN A 116 5.80 -7.42 20.37
C GLN A 116 6.63 -8.30 19.43
N TRP A 117 7.28 -7.70 18.44
CA TRP A 117 8.01 -8.44 17.39
C TRP A 117 9.47 -8.71 17.78
N TYR A 118 9.97 -9.85 17.31
CA TYR A 118 11.34 -10.31 17.47
C TYR A 118 11.88 -10.78 16.11
N ILE A 119 12.94 -10.13 15.62
CA ILE A 119 13.53 -10.39 14.29
C ILE A 119 14.82 -11.21 14.43
N PRO A 120 15.09 -12.20 13.56
CA PRO A 120 16.34 -12.94 13.56
C PRO A 120 17.60 -12.05 13.47
N LYS A 121 18.54 -12.24 14.38
CA LYS A 121 19.83 -11.52 14.46
C LYS A 121 20.91 -12.36 13.77
N ASN A 122 21.02 -12.33 12.43
CA ASN A 122 22.18 -12.69 11.58
C ASN A 122 21.84 -12.78 10.06
N SER A 123 22.88 -12.90 9.22
CA SER A 123 23.09 -12.47 7.81
C SER A 123 22.02 -12.62 6.71
N ASN A 124 20.83 -13.13 6.98
CA ASN A 124 19.70 -13.15 6.02
C ASN A 124 18.42 -12.52 6.57
N GLU A 125 18.44 -11.93 7.78
CA GLU A 125 17.32 -11.29 8.49
C GLU A 125 16.04 -12.16 8.62
N THR A 126 16.12 -13.43 8.24
CA THR A 126 14.99 -14.35 8.05
C THR A 126 15.43 -15.79 8.30
N ILE A 127 14.49 -16.66 8.68
CA ILE A 127 14.71 -18.11 8.77
C ILE A 127 14.14 -18.75 7.50
N GLN A 128 14.99 -19.40 6.72
CA GLN A 128 14.59 -20.08 5.48
C GLN A 128 14.57 -21.60 5.65
N PHE A 129 13.60 -22.23 4.99
CA PHE A 129 13.45 -23.68 4.92
C PHE A 129 13.65 -24.16 3.48
N ASN A 130 14.23 -25.35 3.31
CA ASN A 130 14.42 -25.97 2.00
C ASN A 130 13.11 -26.58 1.43
N SER A 131 12.04 -26.60 2.22
CA SER A 131 10.75 -27.16 1.86
C SER A 131 9.60 -26.25 2.30
N ASN A 132 8.40 -26.50 1.76
CA ASN A 132 7.18 -25.75 2.06
C ASN A 132 6.57 -26.19 3.40
N LEU A 133 7.22 -25.82 4.51
CA LEU A 133 6.79 -26.19 5.86
C LEU A 133 5.67 -25.31 6.42
N LEU A 134 5.53 -24.10 5.91
CA LEU A 134 4.53 -23.12 6.35
C LEU A 134 3.28 -23.20 5.47
N SER A 135 2.15 -22.78 6.03
CA SER A 135 0.86 -22.83 5.33
C SER A 135 0.70 -21.73 4.28
N GLN A 136 -0.23 -21.94 3.35
CA GLN A 136 -0.71 -20.92 2.43
C GLN A 136 -1.79 -20.02 3.04
N SER A 137 -2.51 -20.51 4.06
CA SER A 137 -3.67 -19.83 4.68
C SER A 137 -3.25 -18.54 5.39
N THR A 138 -3.98 -17.43 5.22
CA THR A 138 -3.63 -16.11 5.79
C THR A 138 -3.28 -16.19 7.26
N LEU A 139 -4.09 -16.87 8.08
CA LEU A 139 -3.88 -17.10 9.50
C LEU A 139 -4.29 -18.53 9.88
N GLN A 140 -3.45 -19.23 10.64
CA GLN A 140 -3.77 -20.55 11.23
C GLN A 140 -2.74 -20.97 12.27
N GLY A 141 -3.00 -22.05 13.03
CA GLY A 141 -1.99 -22.68 13.88
C GLY A 141 -0.76 -23.20 13.11
N CYS A 142 0.38 -23.29 13.82
CA CYS A 142 1.60 -23.89 13.30
C CYS A 142 1.97 -25.13 14.11
N TYR A 143 1.93 -26.32 13.49
CA TYR A 143 2.13 -27.59 14.21
C TYR A 143 3.41 -28.34 13.81
N LYS A 144 4.23 -27.76 12.92
CA LYS A 144 5.40 -28.43 12.37
C LYS A 144 6.60 -28.31 13.33
N ARG A 145 7.07 -29.44 13.86
CA ARG A 145 8.22 -29.49 14.80
C ARG A 145 9.47 -28.79 14.25
N GLU A 146 9.79 -29.02 12.98
CA GLU A 146 10.95 -28.45 12.30
C GLU A 146 10.97 -26.91 12.31
N VAL A 147 9.80 -26.27 12.33
CA VAL A 147 9.68 -24.81 12.46
C VAL A 147 10.20 -24.35 13.83
N TYR A 148 9.79 -25.04 14.89
CA TYR A 148 10.19 -24.73 16.26
C TYR A 148 11.66 -25.03 16.51
N ASP A 149 12.17 -26.14 15.99
CA ASP A 149 13.60 -26.48 16.11
C ASP A 149 14.49 -25.37 15.55
N LYS A 150 14.09 -24.75 14.42
CA LYS A 150 14.79 -23.58 13.86
C LYS A 150 14.61 -22.32 14.68
N ILE A 151 13.42 -22.07 15.24
CA ILE A 151 13.20 -20.93 16.13
C ILE A 151 14.11 -21.02 17.36
N TYR A 152 14.20 -22.18 18.01
CA TYR A 152 15.02 -22.35 19.23
C TYR A 152 16.53 -22.20 18.97
N GLN A 153 16.97 -22.49 17.75
CA GLN A 153 18.36 -22.31 17.31
C GLN A 153 18.69 -20.85 16.96
N THR A 154 17.69 -20.00 16.78
CA THR A 154 17.85 -18.63 16.29
C THR A 154 17.92 -17.62 17.43
N TYR A 155 18.85 -16.68 17.33
CA TYR A 155 18.85 -15.50 18.19
C TYR A 155 17.98 -14.42 17.56
N PHE A 156 17.16 -13.77 18.37
CA PHE A 156 16.29 -12.69 17.94
C PHE A 156 16.62 -11.37 18.63
N GLU A 157 16.29 -10.28 17.96
CA GLU A 157 16.31 -8.92 18.48
C GLU A 157 14.88 -8.40 18.58
N GLU A 158 14.55 -7.86 19.75
CA GLU A 158 13.26 -7.23 19.99
C GLU A 158 13.12 -5.94 19.17
N ARG A 159 11.95 -5.74 18.57
CA ARG A 159 11.62 -4.53 17.80
C ARG A 159 10.45 -3.81 18.42
N ASN A 160 10.73 -2.60 18.90
CA ASN A 160 9.70 -1.68 19.37
C ASN A 160 8.95 -1.07 18.17
N PRO A 161 7.62 -0.93 18.27
CA PRO A 161 6.86 -0.19 17.26
C PRO A 161 7.30 1.27 17.22
N LEU A 162 7.23 1.86 16.03
CA LEU A 162 7.46 3.29 15.84
C LEU A 162 6.24 4.13 16.22
N TYR A 163 5.03 3.57 16.09
CA TYR A 163 3.78 4.26 16.36
C TYR A 163 2.83 3.34 17.14
N ASP A 164 2.07 3.92 18.05
CA ASP A 164 0.91 3.27 18.65
C ASP A 164 -0.34 3.57 17.80
N VAL A 165 -0.98 2.52 17.29
CA VAL A 165 -2.18 2.61 16.43
C VAL A 165 -3.28 3.46 17.06
N GLU A 166 -3.47 3.36 18.38
CA GLU A 166 -4.51 4.10 19.11
C GLU A 166 -4.25 5.62 19.14
N THR A 167 -3.01 6.04 18.90
CA THR A 167 -2.59 7.46 18.93
C THR A 167 -2.49 8.10 17.55
N VAL A 168 -2.55 7.29 16.47
CA VAL A 168 -2.44 7.79 15.10
C VAL A 168 -3.75 8.44 14.69
N ASN A 169 -3.72 9.75 14.42
CA ASN A 169 -4.86 10.45 13.86
C ASN A 169 -5.09 10.02 12.40
N VAL A 170 -6.22 9.37 12.12
CA VAL A 170 -6.64 9.00 10.76
C VAL A 170 -7.58 10.09 10.23
N PRO A 171 -7.17 10.89 9.23
CA PRO A 171 -8.03 11.93 8.70
C PRO A 171 -9.33 11.35 8.14
N PRO A 172 -10.47 12.04 8.29
CA PRO A 172 -11.71 11.59 7.69
C PRO A 172 -11.63 11.60 6.15
N GLU A 173 -12.53 10.85 5.52
CA GLU A 173 -12.71 10.91 4.07
C GLU A 173 -13.29 12.28 3.67
N ILE A 174 -12.78 12.85 2.59
CA ILE A 174 -13.15 14.15 2.06
C ILE A 174 -14.34 13.96 1.14
N ALA A 175 -15.45 14.62 1.48
CA ALA A 175 -16.60 14.71 0.58
C ALA A 175 -16.24 15.49 -0.70
N GLN A 176 -16.81 15.08 -1.84
CA GLN A 176 -16.51 15.66 -3.15
C GLN A 176 -16.61 17.20 -3.19
N ILE A 177 -17.66 17.78 -2.59
CA ILE A 177 -17.86 19.22 -2.55
C ILE A 177 -16.73 19.96 -1.79
N ASN A 178 -16.24 19.34 -0.71
CA ASN A 178 -15.14 19.89 0.07
C ASN A 178 -13.83 19.77 -0.71
N PHE A 179 -13.64 18.68 -1.45
CA PHE A 179 -12.46 18.47 -2.27
C PHE A 179 -12.32 19.53 -3.37
N THR A 180 -13.38 19.85 -4.12
CA THR A 180 -13.34 20.94 -5.12
C THR A 180 -12.98 22.27 -4.48
N LYS A 181 -13.56 22.59 -3.32
CA LYS A 181 -13.25 23.80 -2.58
C LYS A 181 -11.78 23.85 -2.16
N MET A 182 -11.23 22.76 -1.63
CA MET A 182 -9.82 22.67 -1.26
C MET A 182 -8.89 22.98 -2.45
N LEU A 183 -9.20 22.48 -3.64
CA LEU A 183 -8.43 22.76 -4.85
C LEU A 183 -8.45 24.26 -5.23
N ILE A 184 -9.60 24.91 -5.08
CA ILE A 184 -9.76 26.37 -5.32
C ILE A 184 -8.98 27.17 -4.27
N ASP A 185 -9.08 26.79 -3.01
CA ASP A 185 -8.40 27.47 -1.89
C ASP A 185 -6.87 27.36 -2.01
N GLU A 186 -6.36 26.30 -2.64
CA GLU A 186 -4.93 26.11 -2.98
C GLU A 186 -4.50 26.88 -4.25
N GLY A 187 -5.41 27.62 -4.89
CA GLY A 187 -5.10 28.56 -5.97
C GLY A 187 -5.43 28.09 -7.38
N LEU A 188 -6.14 26.97 -7.58
CA LEU A 188 -6.62 26.60 -8.91
C LEU A 188 -7.77 27.51 -9.36
N ARG A 189 -7.81 27.78 -10.67
CA ARG A 189 -8.99 28.38 -11.30
C ARG A 189 -10.18 27.45 -11.07
N ILE A 190 -11.34 28.02 -10.78
CA ILE A 190 -12.59 27.27 -10.51
C ILE A 190 -12.85 26.20 -11.58
N GLN A 191 -12.71 26.56 -12.85
CA GLN A 191 -12.92 25.63 -13.96
C GLN A 191 -11.95 24.44 -13.96
N ASP A 192 -10.68 24.65 -13.60
CA ASP A 192 -9.68 23.58 -13.52
C ASP A 192 -9.97 22.67 -12.32
N ALA A 193 -10.31 23.26 -11.16
CA ALA A 193 -10.69 22.52 -9.96
C ALA A 193 -11.93 21.64 -10.17
N GLU A 194 -12.97 22.18 -10.81
CA GLU A 194 -14.17 21.42 -11.19
C GLU A 194 -13.84 20.29 -12.15
N ASN A 195 -12.99 20.54 -13.16
CA ASN A 195 -12.59 19.52 -14.12
C ASN A 195 -11.83 18.36 -13.46
N ILE A 196 -10.89 18.65 -12.56
CA ILE A 196 -10.17 17.62 -11.78
C ILE A 196 -11.15 16.81 -10.93
N ALA A 197 -12.02 17.49 -10.17
CA ALA A 197 -12.98 16.85 -9.30
C ALA A 197 -13.93 15.91 -10.07
N LEU A 198 -14.50 16.38 -11.19
CA LEU A 198 -15.36 15.58 -12.05
C LEU A 198 -14.63 14.39 -12.68
N THR A 199 -13.36 14.58 -13.06
CA THR A 199 -12.52 13.51 -13.63
C THR A 199 -12.26 12.42 -12.59
N ILE A 200 -11.90 12.80 -11.38
CA ILE A 200 -11.72 11.85 -10.27
C ILE A 200 -13.02 11.09 -10.00
N GLN A 201 -14.17 11.75 -10.00
CA GLN A 201 -15.45 11.08 -9.81
C GLN A 201 -15.72 10.02 -10.90
N ARG A 202 -15.43 10.34 -12.17
CA ARG A 202 -15.54 9.37 -13.28
C ARG A 202 -14.60 8.17 -13.08
N ILE A 203 -13.37 8.42 -12.69
CA ILE A 203 -12.37 7.38 -12.39
C ILE A 203 -12.85 6.49 -11.24
N ILE A 204 -13.41 7.06 -10.17
CA ILE A 204 -13.95 6.30 -9.03
C ILE A 204 -15.04 5.34 -9.50
N ILE A 205 -16.01 5.85 -10.28
CA ILE A 205 -17.13 5.04 -10.78
C ILE A 205 -16.60 3.89 -11.65
N LEU A 206 -15.71 4.20 -12.59
CA LEU A 206 -15.17 3.20 -13.52
C LEU A 206 -14.28 2.17 -12.82
N ALA A 207 -13.41 2.60 -11.90
CA ALA A 207 -12.56 1.69 -11.13
C ALA A 207 -13.39 0.76 -10.25
N ARG A 208 -14.46 1.26 -9.60
CA ARG A 208 -15.40 0.40 -8.84
C ARG A 208 -16.09 -0.60 -9.74
N TRP A 209 -16.51 -0.19 -10.94
CA TRP A 209 -17.11 -1.10 -11.92
C TRP A 209 -16.14 -2.21 -12.31
N TYR A 210 -14.89 -1.89 -12.63
CA TYR A 210 -13.89 -2.91 -12.95
C TYR A 210 -13.64 -3.86 -11.79
N ILE A 211 -13.42 -3.35 -10.57
CA ILE A 211 -13.19 -4.18 -9.38
C ILE A 211 -14.33 -5.20 -9.18
N ALA A 212 -15.57 -4.80 -9.43
CA ALA A 212 -16.74 -5.65 -9.27
C ALA A 212 -16.96 -6.63 -10.45
N ASN A 213 -16.66 -6.23 -11.69
CA ASN A 213 -17.11 -6.94 -12.89
C ASN A 213 -15.99 -7.58 -13.72
N ASP A 214 -14.75 -7.10 -13.60
CA ASP A 214 -13.62 -7.60 -14.37
C ASP A 214 -12.34 -7.61 -13.53
N LYS A 215 -12.00 -8.80 -13.03
CA LYS A 215 -10.80 -9.01 -12.21
C LYS A 215 -9.50 -9.03 -13.02
N ASN A 216 -9.60 -9.07 -14.36
CA ASN A 216 -8.47 -9.25 -15.27
C ASN A 216 -8.22 -8.02 -16.15
N THR A 217 -8.69 -6.84 -15.73
CA THR A 217 -8.51 -5.58 -16.46
C THR A 217 -7.05 -5.38 -16.84
N LEU A 218 -6.82 -5.14 -18.13
CA LEU A 218 -5.48 -5.03 -18.68
C LEU A 218 -4.81 -3.72 -18.23
N GLU A 219 -3.50 -3.75 -18.09
CA GLU A 219 -2.72 -2.55 -17.74
C GLU A 219 -2.91 -1.43 -18.79
N ALA A 220 -3.03 -1.79 -20.08
CA ALA A 220 -3.34 -0.85 -21.15
C ALA A 220 -4.70 -0.16 -20.99
N GLU A 221 -5.72 -0.87 -20.48
CA GLU A 221 -7.04 -0.27 -20.20
C GLU A 221 -6.97 0.67 -19.00
N ILE A 222 -6.23 0.30 -17.95
CA ILE A 222 -5.98 1.16 -16.79
C ILE A 222 -5.27 2.45 -17.23
N ILE A 223 -4.25 2.34 -18.08
CA ILE A 223 -3.55 3.48 -18.65
C ILE A 223 -4.52 4.37 -19.44
N ALA A 224 -5.26 3.78 -20.39
CA ALA A 224 -6.11 4.52 -21.30
C ALA A 224 -7.32 5.18 -20.63
N PHE A 225 -7.97 4.48 -19.70
CA PHE A 225 -9.27 4.89 -19.17
C PHE A 225 -9.22 5.50 -17.77
N LEU A 226 -8.13 5.31 -17.01
CA LEU A 226 -8.00 5.86 -15.67
C LEU A 226 -6.83 6.85 -15.58
N ILE A 227 -5.63 6.44 -15.98
CA ILE A 227 -4.42 7.24 -15.77
C ILE A 227 -4.36 8.43 -16.74
N LEU A 228 -4.55 8.21 -18.05
CA LEU A 228 -4.47 9.29 -19.03
C LEU A 228 -5.53 10.38 -18.79
N PRO A 229 -6.82 10.06 -18.58
CA PRO A 229 -7.81 11.10 -18.25
C PRO A 229 -7.44 11.91 -17.01
N PHE A 230 -6.89 11.25 -15.98
CA PHE A 230 -6.40 11.91 -14.78
C PHE A 230 -5.26 12.89 -15.08
N LEU A 231 -4.24 12.44 -15.82
CA LEU A 231 -3.10 13.29 -16.19
C LEU A 231 -3.51 14.46 -17.08
N THR A 232 -4.44 14.24 -18.03
CA THR A 232 -5.02 15.31 -18.85
C THR A 232 -5.75 16.34 -17.98
N ALA A 233 -6.56 15.90 -17.01
CA ALA A 233 -7.22 16.80 -16.07
C ALA A 233 -6.23 17.56 -15.18
N LEU A 234 -5.04 17.03 -14.96
CA LEU A 234 -3.92 17.69 -14.27
C LEU A 234 -3.09 18.62 -15.17
N GLY A 235 -3.54 18.87 -16.40
CA GLY A 235 -2.93 19.82 -17.33
C GLY A 235 -1.82 19.25 -18.22
N TRP A 236 -1.64 17.93 -18.25
CA TRP A 236 -0.71 17.27 -19.17
C TRP A 236 -1.39 17.02 -20.52
N SER A 237 -1.00 17.79 -21.55
CA SER A 237 -1.50 17.54 -22.91
C SER A 237 -0.88 16.26 -23.50
N GLU A 238 -1.55 15.72 -24.51
CA GLU A 238 -1.10 14.55 -25.27
C GLU A 238 0.27 14.80 -25.92
N GLN A 239 0.54 16.03 -26.32
CA GLN A 239 1.83 16.42 -26.91
C GLN A 239 2.98 16.39 -25.89
N LYS A 240 2.68 16.55 -24.60
CA LYS A 240 3.64 16.47 -23.49
C LYS A 240 3.73 15.07 -22.87
N THR A 241 2.93 14.14 -23.36
CA THR A 241 2.78 12.79 -22.81
C THR A 241 3.27 11.77 -23.82
N LYS A 242 4.19 10.88 -23.42
CA LYS A 242 4.67 9.80 -24.27
C LYS A 242 4.40 8.46 -23.61
N LEU A 243 3.70 7.58 -24.33
CA LEU A 243 3.51 6.20 -23.95
C LEU A 243 4.70 5.34 -24.40
N GLU A 244 5.02 4.32 -23.61
CA GLU A 244 6.07 3.32 -23.90
C GLU A 244 7.46 3.93 -24.16
N TYR A 245 7.80 5.02 -23.47
CA TYR A 245 9.08 5.71 -23.64
C TYR A 245 10.23 4.88 -23.05
N TRP A 246 11.05 4.24 -23.89
CA TRP A 246 12.13 3.35 -23.43
C TRP A 246 11.65 2.24 -22.46
N LYS A 247 10.46 1.69 -22.69
CA LYS A 247 9.75 0.73 -21.82
C LYS A 247 9.18 1.31 -20.52
N ILE A 248 9.15 2.64 -20.38
CA ILE A 248 8.36 3.32 -19.35
C ILE A 248 6.93 3.42 -19.85
N ASP A 249 5.95 3.06 -19.02
CA ASP A 249 4.54 3.09 -19.42
C ASP A 249 4.10 4.49 -19.86
N ILE A 250 4.40 5.52 -19.05
CA ILE A 250 4.14 6.92 -19.38
C ILE A 250 5.29 7.83 -18.93
N ALA A 251 5.78 8.66 -19.86
CA ALA A 251 6.74 9.72 -19.61
C ALA A 251 6.12 11.09 -19.89
N LEU A 252 6.26 12.02 -18.94
CA LEU A 252 5.72 13.38 -19.04
C LEU A 252 6.86 14.38 -19.20
N PHE A 253 6.72 15.29 -20.17
CA PHE A 253 7.75 16.24 -20.56
C PHE A 253 7.28 17.68 -20.37
N ARG A 254 8.19 18.53 -19.90
CA ARG A 254 7.93 19.96 -19.71
C ARG A 254 7.42 20.63 -20.99
N ASN A 255 8.04 20.28 -22.12
CA ASN A 255 7.73 20.77 -23.46
C ASN A 255 7.15 19.64 -24.31
N SER A 256 6.48 19.99 -25.40
CA SER A 256 5.98 18.99 -26.36
C SER A 256 7.09 18.07 -26.83
N PHE A 257 6.84 16.77 -26.80
CA PHE A 257 7.77 15.74 -27.24
C PHE A 257 7.90 15.79 -28.76
N LYS A 258 9.13 16.01 -29.26
CA LYS A 258 9.41 16.17 -30.71
C LYS A 258 10.08 14.93 -31.34
N GLY A 259 9.99 13.76 -30.70
CA GLY A 259 10.62 12.53 -31.20
C GLY A 259 12.09 12.36 -30.81
N ASP A 260 12.66 13.24 -29.99
CA ASP A 260 14.00 13.08 -29.45
C ASP A 260 13.98 12.12 -28.25
N TYR A 261 14.70 11.01 -28.33
CA TYR A 261 14.78 10.01 -27.27
C TYR A 261 15.96 10.23 -26.31
N ASN A 262 16.67 11.35 -26.44
CA ASN A 262 17.76 11.76 -25.55
C ASN A 262 17.28 12.72 -24.45
N ILE A 263 16.06 13.25 -24.53
CA ILE A 263 15.53 14.14 -23.50
C ILE A 263 15.07 13.34 -22.27
N SER A 264 15.33 13.89 -21.09
CA SER A 264 14.85 13.32 -19.83
C SER A 264 13.38 13.70 -19.64
N PRO A 265 12.51 12.74 -19.26
CA PRO A 265 11.20 13.04 -18.72
C PRO A 265 11.34 13.89 -17.46
N GLU A 266 10.32 14.68 -17.17
CA GLU A 266 10.18 15.40 -15.91
C GLU A 266 9.50 14.53 -14.84
N ILE A 267 8.51 13.75 -15.28
CA ILE A 267 7.81 12.76 -14.47
C ILE A 267 7.79 11.42 -15.21
N ILE A 268 8.06 10.35 -14.48
CA ILE A 268 7.91 8.97 -14.95
C ILE A 268 6.75 8.33 -14.20
N VAL A 269 5.82 7.70 -14.92
CA VAL A 269 4.69 6.97 -14.35
C VAL A 269 4.78 5.51 -14.77
N GLU A 270 4.78 4.63 -13.77
CA GLU A 270 4.73 3.18 -13.90
C GLU A 270 3.34 2.70 -13.49
N ALA A 271 2.64 2.10 -14.44
CA ALA A 271 1.32 1.52 -14.26
C ALA A 271 1.42 0.06 -13.82
N LYS A 272 0.38 -0.42 -13.14
CA LYS A 272 0.21 -1.80 -12.71
C LYS A 272 -1.26 -2.22 -12.80
N ALA A 273 -1.50 -3.50 -13.07
CA ALA A 273 -2.83 -4.09 -12.93
C ALA A 273 -3.41 -3.95 -11.50
N PHE A 274 -4.74 -3.93 -11.34
CA PHE A 274 -5.39 -3.78 -10.02
C PHE A 274 -5.00 -4.89 -9.02
N ALA A 275 -4.78 -6.10 -9.54
CA ALA A 275 -4.36 -7.26 -8.76
C ALA A 275 -2.93 -7.17 -8.22
N ASN A 276 -2.14 -6.17 -8.64
CA ASN A 276 -0.78 -5.96 -8.15
C ASN A 276 -0.73 -4.84 -7.11
N GLY A 277 0.13 -5.01 -6.09
CA GLY A 277 0.42 -3.94 -5.14
C GLY A 277 1.43 -2.96 -5.72
N LEU A 278 1.57 -1.80 -5.08
CA LEU A 278 2.50 -0.76 -5.53
C LEU A 278 3.88 -0.87 -4.84
N SER A 279 4.11 -1.91 -4.03
CA SER A 279 5.34 -2.13 -3.25
C SER A 279 6.53 -2.63 -4.08
N PHE A 280 6.31 -3.28 -5.21
CA PHE A 280 7.39 -3.78 -6.08
C PHE A 280 8.18 -2.65 -6.78
N THR A 281 7.71 -1.40 -6.66
CA THR A 281 8.19 -0.28 -7.45
C THR A 281 9.51 0.33 -6.98
N ASN A 282 10.00 0.06 -5.76
CA ASN A 282 11.25 0.68 -5.29
C ASN A 282 12.46 0.36 -6.18
N LYS A 283 12.61 -0.89 -6.64
CA LYS A 283 13.74 -1.27 -7.51
C LYS A 283 13.61 -0.66 -8.91
N GLN A 284 12.40 -0.65 -9.45
CA GLN A 284 12.15 -0.12 -10.79
C GLN A 284 12.26 1.40 -10.82
N ILE A 285 11.71 2.08 -9.82
CA ILE A 285 11.84 3.53 -9.64
C ILE A 285 13.30 3.91 -9.41
N LEU A 286 14.06 3.15 -8.62
CA LEU A 286 15.50 3.38 -8.45
C LEU A 286 16.25 3.23 -9.78
N ASN A 287 15.93 2.21 -10.57
CA ASN A 287 16.50 2.03 -11.91
C ASN A 287 16.20 3.22 -12.83
N TYR A 288 14.96 3.75 -12.79
CA TYR A 288 14.60 4.95 -13.55
C TYR A 288 15.32 6.19 -13.03
N ALA A 289 15.45 6.37 -11.71
CA ALA A 289 16.15 7.51 -11.12
C ALA A 289 17.64 7.56 -11.49
N ASN A 290 18.26 6.38 -11.65
CA ASN A 290 19.63 6.24 -12.15
C ASN A 290 19.72 6.47 -13.66
N LYS A 291 18.76 5.94 -14.43
CA LYS A 291 18.74 6.07 -15.90
C LYS A 291 18.41 7.49 -16.37
N PHE A 292 17.60 8.22 -15.61
CA PHE A 292 17.15 9.58 -15.90
C PHE A 292 17.53 10.53 -14.75
N PRO A 293 18.80 10.95 -14.65
CA PRO A 293 19.27 11.74 -13.52
C PRO A 293 18.52 13.05 -13.29
N SER A 294 18.02 13.66 -14.37
CA SER A 294 17.27 14.92 -14.36
C SER A 294 15.77 14.76 -14.04
N CYS A 295 15.25 13.53 -14.03
CA CYS A 295 13.86 13.25 -13.66
C CYS A 295 13.69 13.42 -12.15
N LYS A 296 12.70 14.22 -11.73
CA LYS A 296 12.51 14.60 -10.32
C LYS A 296 11.43 13.79 -9.63
N ILE A 297 10.42 13.33 -10.38
CA ILE A 297 9.22 12.71 -9.82
C ILE A 297 8.99 11.36 -10.49
N PHE A 298 8.69 10.36 -9.67
CA PHE A 298 8.35 9.01 -10.10
C PHE A 298 7.04 8.61 -9.45
N ILE A 299 6.15 8.03 -10.24
CA ILE A 299 4.81 7.64 -9.80
C ILE A 299 4.64 6.15 -10.06
N ALA A 300 4.23 5.43 -9.03
CA ALA A 300 3.70 4.07 -9.18
C ALA A 300 2.18 4.11 -9.00
N THR A 301 1.44 3.56 -9.95
CA THR A 301 -0.03 3.63 -9.91
C THR A 301 -0.70 2.40 -10.47
N ASN A 302 -1.92 2.14 -9.99
CA ASN A 302 -2.84 1.16 -10.57
C ASN A 302 -4.09 1.84 -11.16
N GLY A 303 -4.02 3.13 -11.48
CA GLY A 303 -5.12 3.93 -12.02
C GLY A 303 -5.90 4.73 -11.00
N PHE A 304 -6.00 4.26 -9.75
CA PHE A 304 -6.71 4.99 -8.69
C PHE A 304 -5.90 5.13 -7.39
N ARG A 305 -4.83 4.35 -7.20
CA ARG A 305 -3.83 4.60 -6.15
C ARG A 305 -2.56 5.12 -6.76
N TYR A 306 -1.96 6.14 -6.17
CA TYR A 306 -0.73 6.77 -6.65
C TYR A 306 0.27 6.90 -5.51
N LYS A 307 1.40 6.21 -5.61
CA LYS A 307 2.59 6.47 -4.79
C LYS A 307 3.48 7.46 -5.51
N ILE A 308 3.76 8.60 -4.88
CA ILE A 308 4.53 9.69 -5.46
C ILE A 308 5.89 9.74 -4.78
N PHE A 309 6.94 9.50 -5.55
CA PHE A 309 8.31 9.56 -5.11
C PHE A 309 8.98 10.79 -5.69
N ILE A 310 9.68 11.55 -4.84
CA ILE A 310 10.46 12.72 -5.24
C ILE A 310 11.93 12.41 -5.00
N LYS A 311 12.77 12.73 -5.99
CA LYS A 311 14.21 12.52 -5.93
C LYS A 311 14.86 13.49 -4.95
N GLU A 312 15.50 12.95 -3.91
CA GLU A 312 16.29 13.70 -2.92
C GLU A 312 17.69 13.08 -2.83
N LYS A 313 18.74 13.87 -3.05
CA LYS A 313 20.15 13.42 -2.98
C LYS A 313 20.36 12.08 -3.72
N ASP A 314 19.84 12.02 -4.95
CA ASP A 314 19.86 10.86 -5.85
C ASP A 314 19.01 9.63 -5.48
N GLN A 315 18.24 9.70 -4.40
CA GLN A 315 17.34 8.62 -4.01
C GLN A 315 15.87 9.03 -4.15
N PRO A 316 15.02 8.19 -4.75
CA PRO A 316 13.58 8.41 -4.77
C PRO A 316 13.02 8.18 -3.36
N VAL A 317 12.38 9.20 -2.78
CA VAL A 317 11.75 9.15 -1.46
C VAL A 317 10.24 9.24 -1.61
N LEU A 318 9.48 8.35 -0.98
CA LEU A 318 8.02 8.42 -0.98
C LEU A 318 7.56 9.70 -0.25
N LYS A 319 6.93 10.62 -0.98
CA LYS A 319 6.46 11.91 -0.46
C LYS A 319 4.95 12.04 -0.43
N GLY A 320 4.23 11.32 -1.28
CA GLY A 320 2.78 11.37 -1.36
C GLY A 320 2.14 10.01 -1.62
N TYR A 321 0.91 9.85 -1.17
CA TYR A 321 0.07 8.70 -1.46
C TYR A 321 -1.37 9.16 -1.66
N LEU A 322 -1.92 8.89 -2.84
CA LEU A 322 -3.32 9.17 -3.17
C LEU A 322 -4.07 7.87 -3.32
N ASN A 323 -5.25 7.76 -2.73
CA ASN A 323 -6.24 6.75 -3.09
C ASN A 323 -7.51 7.48 -3.52
N LEU A 324 -7.78 7.50 -4.82
CA LEU A 324 -8.93 8.20 -5.37
C LEU A 324 -10.26 7.57 -4.90
N LEU A 325 -10.27 6.29 -4.55
CA LEU A 325 -11.48 5.63 -4.03
C LEU A 325 -11.81 5.99 -2.58
N ARG A 326 -10.85 6.55 -1.85
CA ARG A 326 -10.91 6.98 -0.45
C ARG A 326 -10.02 8.20 -0.27
N LEU A 327 -10.52 9.36 -0.69
CA LEU A 327 -9.78 10.61 -0.59
C LEU A 327 -9.77 11.07 0.86
N ASN A 328 -8.59 11.16 1.46
CA ASN A 328 -8.41 11.70 2.81
C ASN A 328 -7.45 12.90 2.72
N GLU A 329 -7.39 13.75 3.73
CA GLU A 329 -6.46 14.90 3.71
C GLU A 329 -5.00 14.46 3.56
N ARG A 330 -4.64 13.35 4.22
CA ARG A 330 -3.31 12.77 4.21
C ARG A 330 -3.40 11.26 4.47
N ASN A 331 -2.49 10.47 3.91
CA ASN A 331 -2.40 9.05 4.22
C ASN A 331 -1.60 8.83 5.52
N ALA A 332 -2.29 8.51 6.61
CA ALA A 332 -1.69 8.29 7.93
C ALA A 332 -0.87 6.99 8.03
N LEU A 333 -1.19 5.97 7.23
CA LEU A 333 -0.51 4.67 7.24
C LEU A 333 0.93 4.77 6.75
N TYR A 334 1.16 5.49 5.65
CA TYR A 334 2.50 5.66 5.10
C TYR A 334 3.26 6.85 5.73
N ASP A 335 2.59 7.70 6.52
CA ASP A 335 3.16 8.91 7.14
C ASP A 335 3.90 9.80 6.11
N VAL A 336 3.33 9.91 4.91
CA VAL A 336 3.91 10.67 3.79
C VAL A 336 3.73 12.17 4.02
N PRO A 337 4.71 13.04 3.77
CA PRO A 337 4.64 14.45 4.14
C PRO A 337 3.62 15.28 3.34
N LEU A 338 3.31 14.90 2.10
CA LEU A 338 2.37 15.66 1.26
C LEU A 338 0.93 15.32 1.61
N THR A 339 0.08 16.34 1.73
CA THR A 339 -1.37 16.20 1.72
C THR A 339 -1.86 15.71 0.35
N THR A 340 -3.15 15.38 0.26
CA THR A 340 -3.79 15.02 -1.01
C THR A 340 -3.74 16.15 -2.04
N THR A 341 -4.02 17.39 -1.63
CA THR A 341 -3.91 18.56 -2.53
C THR A 341 -2.46 18.75 -2.98
N GLN A 342 -1.51 18.82 -2.04
CA GLN A 342 -0.09 18.98 -2.36
C GLN A 342 0.45 17.87 -3.28
N SER A 343 0.00 16.63 -3.06
CA SER A 343 0.32 15.50 -3.93
C SER A 343 -0.17 15.73 -5.35
N LEU A 344 -1.44 16.14 -5.55
CA LEU A 344 -2.00 16.48 -6.85
C LEU A 344 -1.24 17.63 -7.53
N PHE A 345 -0.96 18.70 -6.80
CA PHE A 345 -0.21 19.84 -7.32
C PHE A 345 1.20 19.46 -7.75
N SER A 346 1.89 18.63 -6.96
CA SER A 346 3.26 18.19 -7.25
C SER A 346 3.38 17.47 -8.60
N ILE A 347 2.33 16.75 -8.99
CA ILE A 347 2.27 15.98 -10.24
C ILE A 347 1.51 16.71 -11.35
N SER A 348 0.94 17.89 -11.08
CA SER A 348 0.20 18.67 -12.06
C SER A 348 1.11 19.57 -12.90
N ASN A 349 0.61 19.99 -14.06
CA ASN A 349 1.24 20.99 -14.90
C ASN A 349 0.71 22.43 -14.64
N PHE A 350 -0.15 22.62 -13.63
CA PHE A 350 -0.80 23.92 -13.32
C PHE A 350 0.14 24.93 -12.65
N ASN A 351 0.87 24.52 -11.60
CA ASN A 351 1.82 25.40 -10.90
C ASN A 351 2.97 25.89 -11.78
N ARG A 352 3.14 25.28 -12.96
CA ARG A 352 4.26 25.52 -13.87
C ARG A 352 3.92 26.47 -15.02
N LEU A 353 2.65 26.87 -15.15
CA LEU A 353 2.20 27.92 -16.07
C LEU A 353 2.41 29.33 -15.50
N TYR A 354 2.65 29.46 -14.18
CA TYR A 354 2.88 30.73 -13.50
C TYR A 354 4.36 31.09 -13.32
N GLU A 355 5.29 30.13 -13.47
CA GLU A 355 6.74 30.39 -13.45
C GLU A 355 7.26 31.04 -14.75
N THR A 356 6.46 31.13 -15.81
CA THR A 356 6.86 31.73 -17.10
C THR A 356 6.55 33.22 -17.24
N ASN A 357 6.11 33.89 -16.17
CA ASN A 357 5.79 35.33 -16.18
C ASN A 357 6.71 36.19 -15.30
N ASN A 358 7.91 35.71 -14.92
CA ASN A 358 8.95 36.52 -14.29
C ASN A 358 10.23 36.55 -15.13
#